data_AF-A0A7K1D4A6-F1
#
_entry.id   AF-A0A7K1D4A6-F1
#
_cell.length_a   1.000
_cell.length_b   1.000
_cell.length_c   1.000
_cell.angle_alpha   90.00
_cell.angle_beta   90.00
_cell.angle_gamma   90.00
#
_symmetry.space_group_name_H-M   'P 1'
#
loop_
_entity.id
_entity.type
_entity.pdbx_description
1 polymer ?
#
loop_
_entity_poly.entity_id
_entity_poly.type
_entity_poly.pdbx_seq_one_letter_code
_entity_poly.pdbx_strand_id
1 'polypeptide(L)' 'MKLRASKPGWSATADVVVIGSGVAGLTTALQIRAHNLSVLL' A
#
# COMPACT_ATOMS: atom_id res chain seq x y z
N MET A 1 9.75 -8.38 -26.68
CA MET A 1 11.02 -8.05 -25.99
C MET A 1 10.68 -7.42 -24.64
N LYS A 2 11.24 -7.91 -23.53
CA LYS A 2 10.92 -7.44 -22.16
C LYS A 2 12.15 -6.80 -21.53
N LEU A 3 12.03 -5.54 -21.10
CA LEU A 3 13.11 -4.85 -20.39
C LEU A 3 13.23 -5.42 -18.97
N ARG A 4 14.46 -5.73 -18.54
CA ARG A 4 14.74 -6.23 -17.18
C ARG A 4 15.08 -5.05 -16.28
N ALA A 5 14.33 -4.89 -15.19
CA ALA A 5 14.70 -4.01 -14.09
C ALA A 5 15.44 -4.79 -13.01
N SER A 6 16.33 -4.11 -12.28
CA SER A 6 16.90 -4.63 -11.05
C SER A 6 15.80 -4.86 -10.01
N LYS A 7 16.05 -5.77 -9.06
CA LYS A 7 15.16 -5.93 -7.91
C LYS A 7 15.03 -4.60 -7.15
N PRO A 8 13.84 -4.26 -6.60
CA PRO A 8 13.70 -3.09 -5.73
C PRO A 8 14.67 -3.18 -4.55
N GLY A 9 15.32 -2.07 -4.20
CA GLY A 9 16.25 -1.99 -3.06
C GLY A 9 15.55 -1.80 -1.70
N TRP A 10 14.22 -1.79 -1.68
CA TRP A 10 13.42 -1.56 -0.48
C TRP A 10 12.35 -2.63 -0.35
N SER A 11 11.90 -2.82 0.89
CA SER A 11 10.78 -3.69 1.24
C SER A 11 10.04 -3.04 2.39
N ALA A 12 8.72 -3.19 2.42
CA ALA A 12 7.86 -2.67 3.47
C ALA A 12 6.87 -3.76 3.88
N THR A 13 6.48 -3.75 5.16
CA THR A 13 5.50 -4.67 5.73
C THR A 13 4.31 -3.85 6.22
N ALA A 14 3.10 -4.30 5.87
CA ALA A 14 1.85 -3.74 6.38
C ALA A 14 0.83 -4.87 6.50
N ASP A 15 -0.15 -4.68 7.37
CA ASP A 15 -1.28 -5.61 7.48
C ASP A 15 -2.17 -5.51 6.24
N VAL A 16 -2.30 -4.30 5.66
CA VAL A 16 -3.08 -4.04 4.45
C VAL A 16 -2.35 -3.09 3.49
N VAL A 17 -2.45 -3.33 2.19
CA VAL A 17 -2.00 -2.43 1.12
C VAL A 17 -3.21 -1.96 0.31
N VAL A 18 -3.39 -0.64 0.18
CA VAL A 18 -4.47 -0.04 -0.59
C VAL A 18 -3.90 0.57 -1.87
N ILE A 19 -4.25 0.01 -3.02
CA ILE A 19 -3.78 0.52 -4.31
C ILE A 19 -4.73 1.61 -4.81
N GLY A 20 -4.24 2.85 -4.79
CA GLY A 20 -4.95 4.02 -5.32
C GLY A 20 -5.32 5.03 -4.24
N SER A 21 -4.97 6.29 -4.48
CA SER A 21 -5.11 7.40 -3.51
C SER A 21 -6.38 8.24 -3.68
N GLY A 22 -7.42 7.68 -4.32
CA GLY A 22 -8.71 8.34 -4.45
C GLY A 22 -9.49 8.38 -3.14
N VAL A 23 -10.67 9.02 -3.15
CA VAL A 23 -11.53 9.16 -1.96
C VAL A 23 -11.84 7.80 -1.32
N ALA A 24 -12.18 6.79 -2.12
CA ALA A 24 -12.43 5.43 -1.62
C ALA A 24 -11.18 4.83 -0.95
N GLY A 25 -10.01 4.93 -1.59
CA GLY A 25 -8.76 4.38 -1.06
C GLY A 25 -8.33 5.02 0.25
N LEU A 26 -8.40 6.36 0.33
CA LEU A 26 -8.09 7.08 1.57
C LEU A 26 -9.11 6.80 2.67
N THR A 27 -10.40 6.68 2.32
CA THR A 27 -11.44 6.31 3.30
C THR A 27 -11.18 4.92 3.87
N THR A 28 -10.85 3.96 3.02
CA THR A 28 -10.46 2.61 3.44
C THR A 28 -9.20 2.65 4.32
N ALA A 29 -8.17 3.41 3.94
CA ALA A 29 -6.94 3.52 4.74
C ALA A 29 -7.20 4.08 6.14
N LEU A 30 -8.03 5.12 6.26
CA LEU A 30 -8.41 5.69 7.56
C LEU A 30 -9.19 4.69 8.42
N GLN A 31 -10.12 3.93 7.82
CA GLN A 31 -10.86 2.88 8.54
C GLN A 31 -9.92 1.76 9.03
N ILE A 32 -8.97 1.30 8.20
CA ILE A 32 -7.96 0.30 8.61
C ILE A 32 -7.13 0.83 9.79
N ARG A 33 -6.69 2.10 9.73
CA ARG A 33 -5.97 2.72 10.85
C ARG A 33 -6.80 2.81 12.13
N ALA A 34 -8.12 3.06 12.03
CA ALA A 34 -9.03 3.09 13.18
C ALA A 34 -9.14 1.73 13.90
N HIS A 35 -8.87 0.63 13.18
CA HIS A 35 -8.75 -0.71 13.75
C HIS A 35 -7.34 -1.04 14.28
N ASN A 36 -6.46 -0.05 14.44
CA ASN A 36 -5.06 -0.21 14.86
C ASN A 36 -4.21 -1.11 13.95
N LEU A 37 -4.61 -1.28 12.69
CA LEU A 37 -3.81 -1.99 11.70
C LEU A 37 -2.88 -1.04 10.95
N SER A 38 -1.74 -1.55 10.51
CA SER A 38 -0.83 -0.83 9.63
C SER A 38 -1.34 -0.87 8.18
N VAL A 39 -1.29 0.27 7.49
CA VAL A 39 -1.72 0.40 6.10
C VAL A 39 -0.65 1.09 5.27
N LEU A 40 -0.39 0.57 4.07
CA LEU A 40 0.44 1.17 3.03
C LEU A 40 -0.47 1.63 1.88
N LEU A 41 -0.25 2.84 1.36
CA LEU A 41 -0.90 3.38 0.16
C LEU A 41 0.05 3.31 -1.04
#